data_AF-N9K706-F1
#
_entry.id   AF-N9K706-F1
#
_cell.length_a   1.000
_cell.length_b   1.000
_cell.length_c   1.000
_cell.angle_alpha   90.00
_cell.angle_beta   90.00
_cell.angle_gamma   90.00
#
_symmetry.space_group_name_H-M   'P 1'
#
loop_
_entity.id
_entity.type
_entity.pdbx_description
1 polymer ?
#
loop_
_entity_poly.entity_id
_entity_poly.type
_entity_poly.pdbx_seq_one_letter_code
_entity_poly.pdbx_strand_id
1 'polypeptide(L)'
;MGTINLETKDYVLTSLDAAFNDDVVQSVCLRLNIHRGKYWADPSLGSRFYLLRRSKDVPRMIQTVKQYAEEALADLIPARLESLVVSATQTVKSRIDLNIEITRLTGEKQSIPYFVAVGG
;
A
#
# COMPACT_ATOMS: atom_id res chain seq x y z
N MET A 1 6.22 18.30 -2.15
CA MET A 1 5.39 17.20 -1.61
C MET A 1 5.94 16.80 -0.24
N GLY A 2 5.11 16.58 0.79
CA GLY A 2 5.62 16.10 2.09
C GLY A 2 6.08 14.64 2.00
N THR A 3 6.99 14.22 2.89
CA THR A 3 7.37 12.79 3.01
C THR A 3 6.30 12.06 3.82
N ILE A 4 5.93 10.84 3.45
CA ILE A 4 4.97 10.05 4.23
C ILE A 4 5.70 9.36 5.38
N ASN A 5 5.19 9.55 6.60
CA ASN A 5 5.56 8.70 7.72
C ASN A 5 4.84 7.35 7.58
N LEU A 6 5.61 6.26 7.48
CA LEU A 6 5.10 4.91 7.26
C LEU A 6 4.35 4.34 8.48
N GLU A 7 4.65 4.81 9.69
CA GLU A 7 4.00 4.35 10.91
C GLU A 7 2.60 4.97 11.06
N THR A 8 2.49 6.28 10.84
CA THR A 8 1.22 7.00 11.03
C THR A 8 0.39 7.11 9.75
N LYS A 9 1.01 6.94 8.57
CA LYS A 9 0.46 7.23 7.24
C LYS A 9 0.15 8.71 7.00
N ASP A 10 0.72 9.60 7.81
CA ASP A 10 0.54 11.04 7.69
C ASP A 10 1.71 11.70 6.93
N TYR A 11 1.43 12.81 6.28
CA TYR A 11 2.46 13.61 5.60
C TYR A 11 3.18 14.50 6.60
N VAL A 12 4.51 14.45 6.59
CA VAL A 12 5.39 15.32 7.38
C VAL A 12 6.10 16.31 6.46
N LEU A 13 6.11 17.58 6.85
CA LEU A 13 6.84 18.64 6.15
C LEU A 13 8.27 18.70 6.67
N THR A 14 9.19 17.97 6.04
CA THR A 14 10.57 17.84 6.52
C THR A 14 11.47 18.98 6.01
N SER A 15 11.29 19.42 4.76
CA SER A 15 11.93 20.62 4.15
C SER A 15 11.47 20.79 2.70
N LEU A 16 11.71 21.97 2.09
CA LEU A 16 11.42 22.21 0.66
C LEU A 16 12.28 21.34 -0.28
N ASP A 17 13.47 20.94 0.14
CA ASP A 17 14.44 20.19 -0.68
C ASP A 17 14.12 18.68 -0.72
N ALA A 18 13.65 18.13 0.41
CA ALA A 18 13.16 16.75 0.48
C ALA A 18 11.86 16.53 -0.31
N ALA A 19 11.16 17.62 -0.64
CA ALA A 19 9.80 17.60 -1.17
C ALA A 19 9.68 17.30 -2.66
N PHE A 20 10.80 17.22 -3.39
CA PHE A 20 10.82 17.02 -4.84
C PHE A 20 11.31 15.63 -5.27
N ASN A 21 11.54 14.70 -4.33
CA ASN A 21 11.94 13.34 -4.67
C ASN A 21 10.76 12.51 -5.20
N ASP A 22 11.00 11.75 -6.27
CA ASP A 22 10.01 10.81 -6.83
C ASP A 22 9.87 9.62 -5.88
N ASP A 23 9.00 9.79 -4.89
CA ASP A 23 8.93 8.84 -3.79
C ASP A 23 8.04 7.65 -4.18
N VAL A 24 8.68 6.55 -4.56
CA VAL A 24 8.02 5.28 -4.86
C VAL A 24 7.16 4.84 -3.68
N VAL A 25 7.61 5.13 -2.46
CA VAL A 25 6.85 4.88 -1.22
C VAL A 25 5.52 5.60 -1.25
N GLN A 26 5.51 6.88 -1.65
CA GLN A 26 4.28 7.67 -1.74
C GLN A 26 3.32 7.11 -2.79
N SER A 27 3.85 6.68 -3.93
CA SER A 27 3.04 6.05 -4.99
C SER A 27 2.34 4.79 -4.48
N VAL A 28 3.07 3.92 -3.78
CA VAL A 28 2.55 2.70 -3.15
C VAL A 28 1.49 3.03 -2.10
N CYS A 29 1.80 3.93 -1.16
CA CYS A 29 0.85 4.34 -0.11
C CYS A 29 -0.43 4.94 -0.69
N LEU A 30 -0.31 5.77 -1.72
CA LEU A 30 -1.45 6.37 -2.41
C LEU A 30 -2.35 5.31 -3.05
N ARG A 31 -1.75 4.36 -3.79
CA ARG A 31 -2.49 3.27 -4.46
C ARG A 31 -3.27 2.40 -3.47
N LEU A 32 -2.68 2.15 -2.30
CA LEU A 32 -3.30 1.36 -1.23
C LEU A 32 -4.40 2.12 -0.49
N ASN A 33 -4.32 3.45 -0.39
CA ASN A 33 -5.30 4.27 0.35
C ASN A 33 -6.52 4.63 -0.51
N ILE A 34 -6.35 4.84 -1.82
CA ILE A 34 -7.46 5.16 -2.72
C ILE A 34 -8.46 4.00 -2.75
N HIS A 35 -9.75 4.32 -2.60
CA HIS A 35 -10.81 3.33 -2.77
C HIS A 35 -10.98 3.01 -4.25
N ARG A 36 -10.94 1.72 -4.61
CA ARG A 36 -11.20 1.30 -5.98
C ARG A 36 -12.58 1.74 -6.46
N GLY A 37 -12.63 2.33 -7.65
CA GLY A 37 -13.84 2.88 -8.28
C GLY A 37 -14.19 4.33 -7.91
N LYS A 38 -13.42 4.99 -7.03
CA LYS A 38 -13.63 6.42 -6.68
C LYS A 38 -13.10 7.38 -7.74
N TYR A 39 -12.04 7.00 -8.45
CA TYR A 39 -11.42 7.85 -9.45
C TYR A 39 -12.15 7.69 -10.79
N TRP A 40 -12.59 8.82 -11.34
CA TRP A 40 -13.49 8.84 -12.50
C TRP A 40 -12.81 8.44 -13.81
N ALA A 41 -11.51 8.74 -13.97
CA ALA A 41 -10.79 8.45 -15.21
C ALA A 41 -10.28 7.01 -15.29
N ASP A 42 -10.03 6.38 -14.13
CA ASP A 42 -9.65 4.97 -14.04
C ASP A 42 -10.38 4.30 -12.86
N PRO A 43 -11.46 3.55 -13.12
CA PRO A 43 -12.21 2.83 -12.09
C PRO A 43 -11.40 1.69 -11.44
N SER A 44 -10.37 1.19 -12.13
CA SER A 44 -9.49 0.15 -11.59
C SER A 44 -8.53 0.70 -10.54
N LEU A 45 -8.40 2.03 -10.46
CA LEU A 45 -7.48 2.71 -9.56
C LEU A 45 -7.86 2.51 -8.08
N GLY A 46 -7.04 1.77 -7.34
CA GLY A 46 -7.00 1.78 -5.87
C GLY A 46 -7.10 0.40 -5.26
N SER A 47 -7.23 0.36 -3.93
CA SER A 47 -7.41 -0.88 -3.18
C SER A 47 -8.87 -1.14 -2.81
N ARG A 48 -9.15 -2.40 -2.47
CA ARG A 48 -10.42 -2.87 -1.92
C ARG A 48 -10.40 -2.95 -0.38
N PHE A 49 -9.43 -2.32 0.28
CA PHE A 49 -9.28 -2.41 1.73
C PHE A 49 -10.46 -1.83 2.51
N TYR A 50 -11.20 -0.88 1.94
CA TYR A 50 -12.40 -0.33 2.55
C TYR A 50 -13.50 -1.38 2.83
N LEU A 51 -13.51 -2.51 2.10
CA LEU A 51 -14.43 -3.62 2.32
C LEU A 51 -14.09 -4.42 3.59
N LEU A 52 -12.81 -4.39 4.01
CA LEU A 52 -12.31 -5.17 5.13
C LEU A 52 -12.68 -4.56 6.49
N ARG A 53 -13.05 -3.27 6.52
CA ARG A 53 -13.38 -2.55 7.75
C ARG A 53 -14.63 -3.07 8.45
N ARG A 54 -15.48 -3.84 7.75
CA ARG A 54 -16.68 -4.48 8.31
C ARG A 54 -16.64 -6.00 8.23
N SER A 55 -15.50 -6.58 7.85
CA SER A 55 -15.36 -8.02 7.71
C SER A 55 -15.00 -8.65 9.05
N LYS A 56 -15.32 -9.94 9.22
CA LYS A 56 -14.90 -10.68 10.41
C LYS A 56 -13.40 -10.96 10.35
N ASP A 57 -12.73 -10.80 11.49
CA ASP A 57 -11.34 -11.19 11.66
C ASP A 57 -11.21 -12.72 11.71
N VAL A 58 -10.89 -13.31 10.56
CA VAL A 58 -10.80 -14.76 10.33
C VAL A 58 -9.47 -15.03 9.61
N PRO A 59 -8.78 -16.15 9.86
CA PRO A 59 -7.45 -16.42 9.26
C PRO A 59 -7.39 -16.30 7.73
N ARG A 60 -8.49 -16.64 7.02
CA ARG A 60 -8.59 -16.49 5.56
C ARG A 60 -8.38 -15.05 5.08
N MET A 61 -8.61 -14.07 5.96
CA MET A 61 -8.51 -12.65 5.62
C MET A 61 -7.07 -12.28 5.27
N ILE A 62 -6.07 -12.92 5.86
CA ILE A 62 -4.65 -12.69 5.54
C ILE A 62 -4.41 -12.84 4.03
N GLN A 63 -4.94 -13.91 3.44
CA GLN A 63 -4.84 -14.15 2.01
C GLN A 63 -5.64 -13.10 1.20
N THR A 64 -6.84 -12.72 1.66
CA THR A 64 -7.65 -11.69 0.99
C THR A 64 -6.94 -10.33 0.99
N VAL A 65 -6.34 -9.92 2.10
CA VAL A 65 -5.60 -8.66 2.19
C VAL A 65 -4.39 -8.67 1.27
N LYS A 66 -3.64 -9.78 1.25
CA LYS A 66 -2.52 -9.96 0.32
C LYS A 66 -2.98 -9.79 -1.14
N GLN A 67 -4.03 -10.48 -1.55
CA GLN A 67 -4.57 -10.39 -2.92
C GLN A 67 -5.04 -8.98 -3.28
N TYR A 68 -5.68 -8.27 -2.35
CA TYR A 68 -6.14 -6.90 -2.57
C TYR A 68 -4.97 -5.91 -2.66
N ALA A 69 -3.89 -6.14 -1.92
CA ALA A 69 -2.67 -5.36 -2.01
C ALA A 69 -1.99 -5.57 -3.36
N GLU A 70 -1.81 -6.83 -3.78
CA GLU A 70 -1.21 -7.19 -5.08
C GLU A 70 -1.99 -6.59 -6.25
N GLU A 71 -3.32 -6.71 -6.23
CA GLU A 71 -4.18 -6.14 -7.28
C GLU A 71 -4.09 -4.61 -7.34
N ALA A 72 -4.07 -3.94 -6.19
CA ALA A 72 -3.97 -2.48 -6.15
C ALA A 72 -2.63 -2.01 -6.72
N LEU A 73 -1.55 -2.74 -6.46
CA LEU A 73 -0.19 -2.37 -6.84
C LEU A 73 0.22 -2.85 -8.24
N ALA A 74 -0.58 -3.73 -8.86
CA ALA A 74 -0.30 -4.27 -10.19
C ALA A 74 -0.09 -3.18 -11.26
N ASP A 75 -0.83 -2.08 -11.16
CA ASP A 75 -0.72 -0.94 -12.08
C ASP A 75 0.63 -0.19 -12.02
N LEU A 76 1.38 -0.31 -10.92
CA LEU A 76 2.72 0.30 -10.82
C LEU A 76 3.77 -0.46 -11.66
N ILE A 77 3.47 -1.68 -12.08
CA ILE A 77 4.35 -2.52 -12.90
C ILE A 77 3.80 -2.57 -14.33
N PRO A 78 4.60 -2.31 -15.39
CA PRO A 78 6.03 -1.97 -15.39
C PRO A 78 6.31 -0.46 -15.33
N ALA A 79 5.29 0.37 -15.11
CA ALA A 79 5.40 1.82 -15.31
C ALA A 79 6.45 2.50 -14.41
N ARG A 80 6.56 2.06 -13.14
CA ARG A 80 7.48 2.62 -12.15
C ARG A 80 8.36 1.59 -11.45
N LEU A 81 7.91 0.34 -11.41
CA LEU A 81 8.55 -0.76 -10.69
C LEU A 81 8.89 -1.90 -11.66
N GLU A 82 10.02 -2.58 -11.42
CA GLU A 82 10.38 -3.79 -12.14
C GLU A 82 9.60 -4.99 -11.60
N SER A 83 9.60 -5.15 -10.28
CA SER A 83 8.90 -6.23 -9.59
C SER A 83 8.48 -5.84 -8.18
N LEU A 84 7.52 -6.58 -7.65
CA LEU A 84 6.98 -6.38 -6.31
C LEU A 84 6.66 -7.75 -5.69
N VAL A 85 6.94 -7.89 -4.39
CA VAL A 85 6.51 -9.01 -3.57
C VAL A 85 5.75 -8.50 -2.37
N VAL A 86 4.55 -9.04 -2.13
CA VAL A 86 3.72 -8.71 -0.96
C VAL A 86 3.62 -9.89 -0.01
N SER A 87 3.96 -9.65 1.25
CA SER A 87 3.81 -10.60 2.34
C SER A 87 2.82 -10.06 3.36
N ALA A 88 1.93 -10.93 3.87
CA ALA A 88 0.92 -10.56 4.86
C ALA A 88 1.05 -11.45 6.09
N THR A 89 1.07 -10.83 7.27
CA THR A 89 1.12 -11.51 8.56
C THR A 89 0.12 -10.86 9.51
N GLN A 90 -0.37 -11.62 10.48
CA GLN A 90 -1.27 -11.09 11.51
C GLN A 90 -0.60 -11.27 12.87
N THR A 91 -0.08 -10.17 13.42
CA THR A 91 0.56 -10.18 14.75
C THR A 91 -0.44 -9.74 15.83
N VAL A 92 -1.42 -8.91 15.50
CA VAL A 92 -2.38 -8.33 16.45
C VAL A 92 -3.81 -8.61 15.97
N LYS A 93 -4.74 -8.85 16.90
CA LYS A 93 -6.16 -8.99 16.59
C LYS A 93 -6.68 -7.71 15.92
N SER A 94 -7.53 -7.86 14.92
CA SER A 94 -8.12 -6.76 14.15
C SER A 94 -7.14 -5.93 13.30
N ARG A 95 -5.91 -6.41 13.08
CA ARG A 95 -4.93 -5.76 12.20
C ARG A 95 -4.11 -6.81 11.44
N ILE A 96 -3.94 -6.59 10.15
CA ILE A 96 -3.06 -7.40 9.29
C ILE A 96 -1.92 -6.50 8.84
N ASP A 97 -0.70 -6.96 9.11
CA ASP A 97 0.54 -6.29 8.77
C ASP A 97 1.00 -6.80 7.39
N LEU A 98 1.39 -5.87 6.53
CA LEU A 98 1.87 -6.09 5.18
C LEU A 98 3.33 -5.65 5.08
N ASN A 99 4.18 -6.54 4.57
CA ASN A 99 5.53 -6.20 4.15
C ASN A 99 5.57 -6.21 2.61
N ILE A 100 5.86 -5.05 2.03
CA ILE A 100 5.85 -4.81 0.59
C ILE A 100 7.29 -4.59 0.16
N GLU A 101 7.85 -5.56 -0.57
CA GLU A 101 9.21 -5.48 -1.10
C GLU A 101 9.16 -5.08 -2.57
N ILE A 102 9.66 -3.90 -2.88
CA ILE A 102 9.71 -3.34 -4.24
C ILE A 102 11.11 -3.44 -4.82
N THR A 103 11.19 -3.73 -6.12
CA THR A 103 12.41 -3.62 -6.91
C THR A 103 12.21 -2.49 -7.92
N ARG A 104 13.04 -1.45 -7.81
CA ARG A 104 13.02 -0.30 -8.73
C ARG A 104 13.64 -0.70 -10.07
N LEU A 105 13.36 0.08 -11.11
CA LEU A 105 14.00 -0.08 -12.43
C LEU A 105 15.54 0.07 -12.39
N THR A 106 16.07 0.69 -11.33
CA THR A 106 17.51 0.81 -11.07
C THR A 106 18.12 -0.44 -10.42
N GLY A 107 17.30 -1.45 -10.07
CA GLY A 107 17.71 -2.65 -9.34
C GLY A 107 17.75 -2.49 -7.80
N GLU A 108 17.48 -1.29 -7.29
CA GLU A 108 17.40 -1.03 -5.85
C GLU A 108 16.16 -1.72 -5.24
N LYS A 109 16.38 -2.41 -4.12
CA LYS A 109 15.32 -3.03 -3.33
C LYS A 109 14.95 -2.16 -2.14
N GLN A 110 13.67 -1.99 -1.91
CA GLN A 110 13.15 -1.23 -0.76
C GLN A 110 11.99 -1.98 -0.13
N SER A 111 11.96 -2.04 1.20
CA SER A 111 10.88 -2.64 1.97
C SER A 111 10.00 -1.53 2.56
N ILE A 112 8.68 -1.70 2.40
CA ILE A 112 7.66 -0.77 2.85
C ILE A 112 6.72 -1.53 3.80
N PRO A 113 6.80 -1.31 5.12
CA PRO A 113 5.81 -1.79 6.05
C PRO A 113 4.50 -1.01 5.89
N TYR A 114 3.38 -1.74 5.90
CA TYR A 114 2.04 -1.16 5.86
C TYR A 114 1.11 -1.99 6.74
N PHE A 115 0.07 -1.39 7.30
CA PHE A 115 -0.92 -2.14 8.09
C PHE A 115 -2.33 -1.92 7.56
N VAL A 116 -3.20 -2.91 7.69
CA VAL A 116 -4.61 -2.84 7.32
C VAL A 116 -5.46 -3.24 8.53
N ALA A 117 -6.39 -2.38 8.92
CA ALA A 117 -7.36 -2.71 9.95
C ALA A 117 -8.42 -3.66 9.38
N VAL A 118 -8.71 -4.71 10.13
CA VAL A 118 -9.73 -5.72 9.81
C VAL A 118 -10.63 -5.87 11.02
N GLY A 119 -11.92 -6.09 10.84
CA GLY A 119 -12.84 -6.22 11.97
C GLY A 119 -13.59 -4.92 12.26
N GLY A 120 -14.86 -5.11 12.60
CA GLY A 120 -15.76 -4.12 13.18
C GLY A 120 -16.60 -4.77 14.26
#